data_AF-B3SB26-F1
#
_entry.id   AF-B3SB26-F1
#
_cell.length_a   1.000
_cell.length_b   1.000
_cell.length_c   1.000
_cell.angle_alpha   90.00
_cell.angle_beta   90.00
_cell.angle_gamma   90.00
#
_symmetry.space_group_name_H-M   'P 1'
#
loop_
_entity.id
_entity.type
_entity.pdbx_description
1 polymer ?
#
loop_
_entity_poly.entity_id
_entity_poly.type
_entity_poly.pdbx_seq_one_letter_code
_entity_poly.pdbx_strand_id
1 'polypeptide(L)'
;QHDTSSSSLIEINLGCDAHDTSHQYFVFVSTFLKHGTNMVRQRYVSRLIMQLKKENKSLSWIRDPCLPFRASEVITHGQKDIKVTGSGNFEYCRSSVLPLLNMTSYCRTKLCTINGIALPEYAFWANEFWGLSAYYYTLERTLKIENNYSFEKLKARAATFCSRPWQSIAKDHAIGRYGNVNQNILKHQCFKAAWISAVLHDGHHFPKKDFNFKFSNLIKGRVVQWTLGALLHRARFLPLR
;
A
#
# COMPACT_ATOMS: atom_id res chain seq x y z
N GLN A 1 3.23 20.98 28.32
CA GLN A 1 1.91 21.12 27.66
C GLN A 1 1.96 20.26 26.41
N HIS A 2 1.32 19.10 26.44
CA HIS A 2 1.18 18.24 25.27
C HIS A 2 0.27 18.95 24.27
N ASP A 3 0.78 19.24 23.08
CA ASP A 3 0.00 19.76 21.96
C ASP A 3 -0.95 18.65 21.49
N THR A 4 -2.16 18.65 22.06
CA THR A 4 -3.26 17.72 21.77
C THR A 4 -3.97 18.04 20.46
N SER A 5 -3.43 18.90 19.59
CA SER A 5 -4.07 19.27 18.33
C SER A 5 -3.54 18.53 17.09
N SER A 6 -3.00 17.32 17.25
CA SER A 6 -2.93 16.41 16.11
C SER A 6 -4.36 15.96 15.78
N SER A 7 -4.99 16.60 14.78
CA SER A 7 -6.37 16.34 14.32
C SER A 7 -6.69 14.90 13.90
N SER A 8 -5.73 13.98 14.09
CA SER A 8 -5.79 12.57 13.72
C SER A 8 -5.80 11.64 14.94
N LEU A 9 -5.71 12.13 16.18
CA LEU A 9 -5.87 11.30 17.38
C LEU A 9 -7.32 11.38 17.88
N ILE A 10 -7.97 10.23 18.06
CA ILE A 10 -9.36 10.12 18.52
C ILE A 10 -9.37 9.29 19.78
N GLU A 11 -10.04 9.78 20.81
CA GLU A 11 -10.31 9.02 22.02
C GLU A 11 -11.60 8.19 21.84
N ILE A 12 -11.54 6.91 22.15
CA ILE A 12 -12.69 6.00 22.15
C ILE A 12 -12.76 5.25 23.48
N ASN A 13 -13.97 4.98 23.95
CA ASN A 13 -14.22 4.12 25.10
C ASN A 13 -15.14 2.96 24.66
N LEU A 14 -14.69 1.73 24.87
CA LEU A 14 -15.44 0.51 24.54
C LEU A 14 -16.13 -0.12 25.76
N GLY A 15 -15.97 0.46 26.95
CA GLY A 15 -16.62 0.03 28.18
C GLY A 15 -18.13 0.29 28.17
N CYS A 16 -18.83 -0.45 29.03
CA CYS A 16 -20.27 -0.31 29.25
C CYS A 16 -20.64 0.80 30.24
N ASP A 17 -19.66 1.36 30.96
CA ASP A 17 -19.79 2.57 31.77
C ASP A 17 -18.99 3.71 31.10
N ALA A 18 -19.51 4.93 31.15
CA ALA A 18 -18.80 6.11 30.67
C ALA A 18 -17.52 6.41 31.48
N HIS A 19 -17.48 6.02 32.75
CA HIS A 19 -16.32 6.21 33.65
C HIS A 19 -15.32 5.05 33.59
N ASP A 20 -15.57 4.03 32.76
CA ASP A 20 -14.64 2.93 32.58
C ASP A 20 -13.35 3.41 31.90
N THR A 21 -12.24 3.39 32.64
CA THR A 21 -10.92 3.75 32.13
C THR A 21 -10.15 2.55 31.58
N SER A 22 -10.60 1.32 31.82
CA SER A 22 -9.93 0.09 31.38
C SER A 22 -10.09 -0.19 29.88
N HIS A 23 -11.15 0.34 29.27
CA HIS A 23 -11.45 0.22 27.84
C HIS A 23 -11.35 1.58 27.10
N GLN A 24 -10.58 2.51 27.64
CA GLN A 24 -10.29 3.80 27.03
C GLN A 24 -9.05 3.68 26.14
N TYR A 25 -9.17 4.13 24.88
CA TYR A 25 -8.10 4.04 23.88
C TYR A 25 -7.95 5.37 23.14
N PHE A 26 -6.69 5.76 22.92
CA PHE A 26 -6.35 6.82 21.99
C PHE A 26 -5.92 6.20 20.67
N VAL A 27 -6.69 6.43 19.61
CA VAL A 27 -6.52 5.83 18.30
C VAL A 27 -6.10 6.89 17.30
N PHE A 28 -4.94 6.70 16.68
CA PHE A 28 -4.53 7.51 15.54
C PHE A 28 -5.21 7.01 14.26
N VAL A 29 -5.89 7.91 13.56
CA VAL A 29 -6.62 7.63 12.32
C VAL A 29 -6.21 8.63 11.25
N SER A 30 -5.77 8.12 10.10
CA SER A 30 -5.47 8.95 8.94
C SER A 30 -5.90 8.26 7.64
N THR A 31 -6.36 9.06 6.68
CA THR A 31 -6.77 8.59 5.34
C THR A 31 -6.08 9.41 4.27
N PHE A 32 -5.44 8.72 3.32
CA PHE A 32 -4.67 9.33 2.24
C PHE A 32 -5.45 9.27 0.92
N LEU A 33 -6.30 10.28 0.68
CA LEU A 33 -7.07 10.35 -0.56
C LEU A 33 -6.13 10.39 -1.78
N LYS A 34 -6.53 9.73 -2.87
CA LYS A 34 -5.71 9.55 -4.10
C LYS A 34 -4.40 8.77 -3.90
N HIS A 35 -4.24 8.05 -2.79
CA HIS A 35 -3.10 7.14 -2.52
C HIS A 35 -3.47 5.64 -2.62
N GLY A 36 -4.71 5.33 -2.98
CA GLY A 36 -5.11 3.98 -3.37
C GLY A 36 -4.41 3.53 -4.66
N THR A 37 -4.05 2.24 -4.74
CA THR A 37 -3.17 1.69 -5.80
C THR A 37 -3.58 2.07 -7.23
N ASN A 38 -4.87 2.06 -7.57
CA ASN A 38 -5.36 2.42 -8.91
C ASN A 38 -5.13 3.90 -9.23
N MET A 39 -5.45 4.80 -8.29
CA MET A 39 -5.28 6.24 -8.47
C MET A 39 -3.79 6.62 -8.53
N VAL A 40 -2.96 5.99 -7.70
CA VAL A 40 -1.50 6.23 -7.73
C VAL A 40 -0.89 5.70 -9.02
N ARG A 41 -1.39 4.57 -9.56
CA ARG A 41 -0.96 4.07 -10.87
C ARG A 41 -1.25 5.09 -11.98
N GLN A 42 -2.42 5.72 -11.97
CA GLN A 42 -2.73 6.79 -12.93
C GLN A 42 -1.76 7.97 -12.78
N ARG A 43 -1.56 8.48 -11.55
CA ARG A 43 -0.61 9.57 -11.25
C ARG A 43 0.82 9.23 -11.67
N TYR A 44 1.25 7.98 -11.45
CA TYR A 44 2.55 7.46 -11.86
C TYR A 44 2.73 7.55 -13.38
N VAL A 45 1.77 7.04 -14.13
CA VAL A 45 1.81 7.06 -15.61
C VAL A 45 1.80 8.49 -16.13
N SER A 46 0.95 9.38 -15.57
CA SER A 46 0.96 10.81 -15.92
C SER A 46 2.32 11.45 -15.66
N ARG A 47 3.01 11.09 -14.58
CA ARG A 47 4.36 11.57 -14.28
C ARG A 47 5.38 11.10 -15.32
N LEU A 48 5.33 9.83 -15.75
CA LEU A 48 6.21 9.33 -16.83
C LEU A 48 5.99 10.10 -18.13
N ILE A 49 4.74 10.36 -18.51
CA ILE A 49 4.40 11.16 -19.70
C ILE A 49 4.97 12.58 -19.59
N MET A 50 4.81 13.23 -18.43
CA MET A 50 5.35 14.57 -18.20
C MET A 50 6.88 14.60 -18.28
N GLN A 51 7.57 13.57 -17.77
CA GLN A 51 9.03 13.45 -17.87
C GLN A 51 9.49 13.32 -19.32
N LEU A 52 8.84 12.46 -20.10
CA LEU A 52 9.17 12.30 -21.54
C LEU A 52 8.95 13.59 -22.32
N LYS A 53 7.86 14.32 -22.03
CA LYS A 53 7.61 15.65 -22.62
C LYS A 53 8.72 16.64 -22.28
N LYS A 54 9.14 16.69 -21.01
CA LYS A 54 10.23 17.58 -20.56
C LYS A 54 11.56 17.25 -21.23
N GLU A 55 11.80 15.98 -21.53
CA GLU A 55 13.00 15.49 -22.22
C GLU A 55 12.89 15.57 -23.76
N ASN A 56 11.83 16.18 -24.32
CA ASN A 56 11.54 16.24 -25.76
C ASN A 56 11.54 14.85 -26.45
N LYS A 57 11.17 13.79 -25.72
CA LYS A 57 11.06 12.43 -26.25
C LYS A 57 9.68 12.19 -26.86
N SER A 58 9.62 11.36 -27.90
CA SER A 58 8.37 10.95 -28.54
C SER A 58 7.46 10.20 -27.55
N LEU A 59 6.16 10.51 -27.59
CA LEU A 59 5.13 9.88 -26.76
C LEU A 59 4.49 8.65 -27.42
N SER A 60 5.19 7.94 -28.31
CA SER A 60 4.65 6.73 -28.93
C SER A 60 4.77 5.49 -28.05
N TRP A 61 5.82 5.42 -27.22
CA TRP A 61 6.02 4.30 -26.31
C TRP A 61 6.68 4.73 -24.99
N ILE A 62 6.39 3.98 -23.93
CA ILE A 62 6.96 4.16 -22.59
C ILE A 62 7.52 2.81 -22.15
N ARG A 63 8.77 2.81 -21.68
CA ARG A 63 9.34 1.65 -20.97
C ARG A 63 9.11 1.82 -19.48
N ASP A 64 8.28 0.96 -18.92
CA ASP A 64 7.81 1.05 -17.55
C ASP A 64 8.46 -0.02 -16.67
N PRO A 65 9.28 0.35 -15.66
CA PRO A 65 9.85 -0.62 -14.73
C PRO A 65 8.83 -1.30 -13.82
N CYS A 66 7.65 -0.70 -13.66
CA CYS A 66 6.59 -1.17 -12.78
C CYS A 66 5.59 -2.15 -13.43
N LEU A 67 5.80 -2.50 -14.70
CA LEU A 67 5.10 -3.62 -15.35
C LEU A 67 6.04 -4.84 -15.46
N PRO A 68 5.50 -6.07 -15.39
CA PRO A 68 6.29 -7.28 -15.62
C PRO A 68 7.02 -7.23 -16.94
N PHE A 69 8.17 -7.90 -17.02
CA PHE A 69 8.99 -7.90 -18.22
C PHE A 69 8.19 -8.32 -19.46
N ARG A 70 8.28 -7.52 -20.53
CA ARG A 70 7.52 -7.70 -21.79
C ARG A 70 6.00 -7.69 -21.65
N ALA A 71 5.43 -7.28 -20.52
CA ALA A 71 4.02 -6.93 -20.46
C ALA A 71 3.76 -5.70 -21.34
N SER A 72 2.60 -5.63 -21.96
CA SER A 72 2.18 -4.43 -22.68
C SER A 72 0.76 -4.01 -22.31
N GLU A 73 0.54 -2.71 -22.34
CA GLU A 73 -0.77 -2.07 -22.25
C GLU A 73 -0.76 -0.79 -23.10
N VAL A 74 -1.95 -0.35 -23.51
CA VAL A 74 -2.14 0.91 -24.23
C VAL A 74 -2.83 1.87 -23.28
N ILE A 75 -2.32 3.09 -23.21
CA ILE A 75 -2.93 4.18 -22.46
C ILE A 75 -3.30 5.29 -23.44
N THR A 76 -4.49 5.84 -23.28
CA THR A 76 -4.93 6.98 -24.07
C THR A 76 -4.64 8.27 -23.30
N HIS A 77 -3.88 9.19 -23.90
CA HIS A 77 -3.55 10.50 -23.33
C HIS A 77 -3.92 11.60 -24.32
N GLY A 78 -5.03 12.30 -24.07
CA GLY A 78 -5.62 13.21 -25.05
C GLY A 78 -6.14 12.44 -26.25
N GLN A 79 -5.66 12.75 -27.44
CA GLN A 79 -6.01 12.05 -28.70
C GLN A 79 -4.96 11.04 -29.16
N LYS A 80 -3.98 10.69 -28.30
CA LYS A 80 -2.88 9.78 -28.66
C LYS A 80 -2.91 8.53 -27.80
N ASP A 81 -2.78 7.38 -28.47
CA ASP A 81 -2.51 6.11 -27.83
C ASP A 81 -1.01 5.90 -27.65
N ILE A 82 -0.62 5.56 -26.43
CA ILE A 82 0.77 5.38 -26.03
C ILE A 82 0.96 3.92 -25.62
N LYS A 83 1.93 3.24 -26.25
CA LYS A 83 2.26 1.85 -25.92
C LYS A 83 3.17 1.80 -24.69
N VAL A 84 2.70 1.24 -23.59
CA VAL A 84 3.52 1.02 -22.40
C VAL A 84 4.04 -0.41 -22.41
N THR A 85 5.35 -0.59 -22.26
CA THR A 85 6.01 -1.90 -22.24
C THR A 85 6.83 -2.08 -20.98
N GLY A 86 6.62 -3.20 -20.29
CA GLY A 86 7.28 -3.49 -19.02
C GLY A 86 8.74 -3.90 -19.15
N SER A 87 9.61 -3.30 -18.36
CA SER A 87 11.00 -3.73 -18.21
C SER A 87 11.23 -4.67 -17.02
N GLY A 88 10.26 -4.78 -16.10
CA GLY A 88 10.33 -5.75 -15.00
C GLY A 88 11.37 -5.44 -13.93
N ASN A 89 11.78 -4.18 -13.78
CA ASN A 89 12.82 -3.78 -12.83
C ASN A 89 12.22 -3.23 -11.54
N PHE A 90 12.13 -4.07 -10.51
CA PHE A 90 11.54 -3.69 -9.23
C PHE A 90 12.21 -2.49 -8.56
N GLU A 91 13.55 -2.42 -8.58
CA GLU A 91 14.28 -1.34 -7.90
C GLU A 91 14.03 0.02 -8.56
N TYR A 92 14.09 0.05 -9.89
CA TYR A 92 13.73 1.26 -10.63
C TYR A 92 12.26 1.61 -10.45
N CYS A 93 11.37 0.61 -10.38
CA CYS A 93 9.96 0.85 -10.10
C CYS A 93 9.77 1.50 -8.73
N ARG A 94 10.39 0.94 -7.68
CA ARG A 94 10.32 1.48 -6.31
C ARG A 94 10.82 2.92 -6.27
N SER A 95 11.99 3.21 -6.83
CA SER A 95 12.53 4.57 -6.90
C SER A 95 11.61 5.54 -7.65
N SER A 96 10.92 5.04 -8.69
CA SER A 96 10.01 5.87 -9.49
C SER A 96 8.69 6.20 -8.80
N VAL A 97 8.26 5.41 -7.80
CA VAL A 97 7.04 5.68 -7.04
C VAL A 97 7.25 6.51 -5.78
N LEU A 98 8.48 6.61 -5.25
CA LEU A 98 8.78 7.41 -4.05
C LEU A 98 8.27 8.87 -4.12
N PRO A 99 8.43 9.61 -5.23
CA PRO A 99 7.92 10.98 -5.31
C PRO A 99 6.40 11.10 -5.18
N LEU A 100 5.65 10.00 -5.39
CA LEU A 100 4.18 10.01 -5.31
C LEU A 100 3.67 10.02 -3.86
N LEU A 101 4.52 9.67 -2.88
CA LEU A 101 4.25 9.80 -1.44
C LEU A 101 4.19 11.25 -0.98
N ASN A 102 4.80 12.17 -1.74
CA ASN A 102 4.81 13.59 -1.44
C ASN A 102 5.35 13.92 -0.02
N MET A 103 6.47 13.28 0.34
CA MET A 103 7.13 13.42 1.65
C MET A 103 7.78 14.79 1.88
N THR A 104 7.92 15.62 0.84
CA THR A 104 8.44 17.00 0.94
C THR A 104 7.39 18.03 1.34
N SER A 105 6.15 17.59 1.60
CA SER A 105 5.10 18.47 2.10
C SER A 105 5.49 19.06 3.44
N TYR A 106 5.02 20.28 3.72
CA TYR A 106 5.24 20.93 5.00
C TYR A 106 4.79 20.03 6.16
N CYS A 107 5.67 19.85 7.14
CA CYS A 107 5.43 19.03 8.32
C CYS A 107 5.41 19.92 9.56
N ARG A 108 4.30 19.90 10.30
CA ARG A 108 4.11 20.70 11.51
C ARG A 108 4.80 20.13 12.75
N THR A 109 5.14 18.85 12.71
CA THR A 109 5.70 18.10 13.84
C THR A 109 7.11 17.60 13.51
N LYS A 110 7.77 16.96 14.48
CA LYS A 110 9.08 16.31 14.27
C LYS A 110 9.02 15.18 13.24
N LEU A 111 7.91 14.44 13.22
CA LEU A 111 7.68 13.31 12.33
C LEU A 111 6.34 13.46 11.61
N CYS A 112 6.38 13.35 10.29
CA CYS A 112 5.18 13.28 9.45
C CYS A 112 5.25 12.09 8.51
N THR A 113 4.07 11.64 8.10
CA THR A 113 3.87 10.65 7.06
C THR A 113 3.50 11.33 5.73
N ILE A 114 2.98 10.56 4.78
CA ILE A 114 2.53 10.95 3.44
C ILE A 114 1.74 12.28 3.50
N ASN A 115 2.06 13.20 2.58
CA ASN A 115 1.48 14.56 2.51
C ASN A 115 1.68 15.44 3.77
N GLY A 116 2.70 15.18 4.60
CA GLY A 116 3.00 16.04 5.75
C GLY A 116 2.00 15.90 6.90
N ILE A 117 1.24 14.80 6.94
CA ILE A 117 0.34 14.50 8.06
C ILE A 117 1.18 14.11 9.27
N ALA A 118 0.94 14.77 10.41
CA ALA A 118 1.65 14.48 11.64
C ALA A 118 1.50 13.00 12.03
N LEU A 119 2.61 12.37 12.42
CA LEU A 119 2.65 10.98 12.84
C LEU A 119 3.06 10.93 14.32
N PRO A 120 2.31 10.22 15.18
CA PRO A 120 2.76 9.95 16.55
C PRO A 120 4.04 9.13 16.55
N GLU A 121 4.82 9.21 17.63
CA GLU A 121 5.95 8.30 17.82
C GLU A 121 5.41 6.90 18.19
N TYR A 122 5.92 5.86 17.53
CA TYR A 122 5.50 4.46 17.74
C TYR A 122 6.70 3.56 17.98
N ALA A 123 6.59 2.67 18.97
CA ALA A 123 7.55 1.60 19.19
C ALA A 123 7.22 0.39 18.29
N PHE A 124 7.74 0.37 17.05
CA PHE A 124 7.44 -0.69 16.07
C PHE A 124 7.79 -2.11 16.56
N TRP A 125 8.84 -2.25 17.37
CA TRP A 125 9.29 -3.53 17.91
C TRP A 125 8.36 -4.07 19.02
N ALA A 126 7.66 -3.19 19.71
CA ALA A 126 6.77 -3.55 20.82
C ALA A 126 5.33 -3.81 20.37
N ASN A 127 5.01 -3.56 19.10
CA ASN A 127 3.65 -3.56 18.58
C ASN A 127 3.51 -4.44 17.34
N GLU A 128 2.31 -4.98 17.14
CA GLU A 128 1.94 -5.76 15.96
C GLU A 128 1.04 -4.95 15.03
N PHE A 129 1.37 -4.94 13.75
CA PHE A 129 0.62 -4.24 12.71
C PHE A 129 0.05 -5.22 11.68
N TRP A 130 -1.14 -4.90 11.17
CA TRP A 130 -1.84 -5.74 10.20
C TRP A 130 -2.10 -5.00 8.89
N GLY A 131 -1.53 -5.52 7.80
CA GLY A 131 -1.82 -5.12 6.43
C GLY A 131 -3.00 -5.90 5.86
N LEU A 132 -4.11 -5.21 5.59
CA LEU A 132 -5.30 -5.81 4.99
C LEU A 132 -5.36 -5.54 3.48
N SER A 133 -6.30 -6.21 2.80
CA SER A 133 -6.65 -5.91 1.41
C SER A 133 -5.45 -5.98 0.45
N ALA A 134 -4.99 -4.84 -0.09
CA ALA A 134 -3.91 -4.79 -1.07
C ALA A 134 -2.59 -5.40 -0.54
N TYR A 135 -2.31 -5.27 0.76
CA TYR A 135 -1.17 -5.92 1.41
C TYR A 135 -1.24 -7.44 1.27
N TYR A 136 -2.33 -8.06 1.73
CA TYR A 136 -2.53 -9.51 1.62
C TYR A 136 -2.51 -10.02 0.17
N TYR A 137 -3.24 -9.37 -0.75
CA TYR A 137 -3.29 -9.82 -2.15
C TYR A 137 -1.95 -9.72 -2.87
N THR A 138 -1.12 -8.73 -2.52
CA THR A 138 0.19 -8.54 -3.13
C THR A 138 1.23 -9.45 -2.47
N LEU A 139 1.37 -9.38 -1.15
CA LEU A 139 2.43 -10.06 -0.39
C LEU A 139 2.20 -11.57 -0.36
N GLU A 140 1.01 -12.02 0.03
CA GLU A 140 0.72 -13.44 0.17
C GLU A 140 0.33 -14.07 -1.16
N ARG A 141 -0.74 -13.56 -1.79
CA ARG A 141 -1.37 -14.26 -2.92
C ARG A 141 -0.51 -14.22 -4.18
N THR A 142 0.21 -13.11 -4.41
CA THR A 142 1.05 -12.93 -5.60
C THR A 142 2.51 -13.29 -5.34
N LEU A 143 3.14 -12.64 -4.36
CA LEU A 143 4.58 -12.79 -4.10
C LEU A 143 4.92 -14.04 -3.26
N LYS A 144 3.91 -14.71 -2.69
CA LYS A 144 4.07 -15.90 -1.84
C LYS A 144 5.02 -15.64 -0.66
N ILE A 145 4.89 -14.46 -0.05
CA ILE A 145 5.55 -14.10 1.19
C ILE A 145 4.66 -14.59 2.33
N GLU A 146 5.25 -15.33 3.26
CA GLU A 146 4.58 -15.79 4.47
C GLU A 146 4.47 -14.66 5.51
N ASN A 147 3.72 -14.86 6.60
CA ASN A 147 3.45 -13.85 7.64
C ASN A 147 4.65 -13.47 8.54
N ASN A 148 5.85 -13.53 7.98
CA ASN A 148 7.12 -13.10 8.56
C ASN A 148 7.76 -12.05 7.64
N TYR A 149 6.99 -10.98 7.37
CA TYR A 149 7.36 -9.91 6.46
C TYR A 149 8.74 -9.34 6.77
N SER A 150 9.53 -9.09 5.72
CA SER A 150 10.71 -8.24 5.80
C SER A 150 10.88 -7.49 4.49
N PHE A 151 11.53 -6.33 4.57
CA PHE A 151 11.83 -5.53 3.38
C PHE A 151 12.63 -6.34 2.35
N GLU A 152 13.63 -7.12 2.81
CA GLU A 152 14.47 -7.96 1.94
C GLU A 152 13.69 -9.08 1.25
N LYS A 153 12.76 -9.75 1.96
CA LYS A 153 11.91 -10.78 1.34
C LYS A 153 11.01 -10.17 0.28
N LEU A 154 10.38 -9.01 0.57
CA LEU A 154 9.58 -8.31 -0.42
C LEU A 154 10.42 -7.96 -1.65
N LYS A 155 11.58 -7.34 -1.45
CA LYS A 155 12.48 -6.93 -2.51
C LYS A 155 12.88 -8.12 -3.39
N ALA A 156 13.33 -9.22 -2.80
CA ALA A 156 13.75 -10.41 -3.53
C ALA A 156 12.59 -11.07 -4.31
N ARG A 157 11.43 -11.23 -3.67
CA ARG A 157 10.25 -11.86 -4.31
C ARG A 157 9.68 -10.98 -5.42
N ALA A 158 9.62 -9.66 -5.20
CA ALA A 158 9.13 -8.72 -6.19
C ALA A 158 10.09 -8.61 -7.39
N ALA A 159 11.41 -8.51 -7.16
CA ALA A 159 12.40 -8.51 -8.23
C ALA A 159 12.31 -9.79 -9.09
N THR A 160 12.17 -10.94 -8.45
CA THR A 160 12.00 -12.24 -9.14
C THR A 160 10.70 -12.28 -9.92
N PHE A 161 9.58 -11.85 -9.35
CA PHE A 161 8.29 -11.86 -10.04
C PHE A 161 8.30 -10.90 -11.25
N CYS A 162 8.85 -9.70 -11.09
CA CYS A 162 8.79 -8.65 -12.10
C CYS A 162 9.69 -8.89 -13.31
N SER A 163 10.83 -9.54 -13.12
CA SER A 163 11.75 -9.88 -14.21
C SER A 163 11.24 -11.01 -15.12
N ARG A 164 10.19 -11.74 -14.70
CA ARG A 164 9.60 -12.81 -15.51
C ARG A 164 8.87 -12.25 -16.73
N PRO A 165 9.00 -12.88 -17.92
CA PRO A 165 8.18 -12.55 -19.06
C PRO A 165 6.69 -12.66 -18.74
N TRP A 166 5.90 -11.66 -19.14
CA TRP A 166 4.45 -11.63 -18.89
C TRP A 166 3.74 -12.91 -19.35
N GLN A 167 4.15 -13.47 -20.49
CA GLN A 167 3.58 -14.72 -21.00
C GLN A 167 3.71 -15.88 -20.02
N SER A 168 4.84 -15.98 -19.30
CA SER A 168 5.04 -17.02 -18.28
C SER A 168 4.15 -16.80 -17.06
N ILE A 169 3.97 -15.54 -16.64
CA ILE A 169 3.04 -15.18 -15.56
C ILE A 169 1.59 -15.48 -15.96
N ALA A 170 1.21 -15.21 -17.21
CA ALA A 170 -0.12 -15.51 -17.74
C ALA A 170 -0.40 -17.02 -17.82
N LYS A 171 0.60 -17.84 -18.18
CA LYS A 171 0.50 -19.30 -18.14
C LYS A 171 0.28 -19.81 -16.71
N ASP A 172 1.07 -19.32 -15.75
CA ASP A 172 0.88 -19.63 -14.33
C ASP A 172 -0.51 -19.23 -13.82
N HIS A 173 -1.03 -18.09 -14.28
CA HIS A 173 -2.37 -17.63 -13.97
C HIS A 173 -3.44 -18.58 -14.50
N ALA A 174 -3.31 -19.04 -15.75
CA ALA A 174 -4.26 -19.96 -16.39
C ALA A 174 -4.37 -21.30 -15.66
N ILE A 175 -3.31 -21.77 -15.00
CA ILE A 175 -3.30 -22.99 -14.18
C ILE A 175 -3.64 -22.75 -12.70
N GLY A 176 -4.14 -21.55 -12.36
CA GLY A 176 -4.65 -21.24 -11.01
C GLY A 176 -3.61 -20.83 -9.97
N ARG A 177 -2.34 -20.61 -10.34
CA ARG A 177 -1.24 -20.29 -9.38
C ARG A 177 -1.50 -19.03 -8.54
N TYR A 178 -2.29 -18.10 -9.08
CA TYR A 178 -2.64 -16.82 -8.44
C TYR A 178 -4.11 -16.76 -7.97
N GLY A 179 -4.86 -17.86 -8.08
CA GLY A 179 -6.31 -17.90 -7.87
C GLY A 179 -7.08 -17.04 -8.87
N ASN A 180 -8.32 -16.68 -8.52
CA ASN A 180 -9.28 -15.99 -9.42
C ASN A 180 -9.02 -14.48 -9.58
N VAL A 181 -7.76 -14.06 -9.61
CA VAL A 181 -7.41 -12.66 -9.84
C VAL A 181 -7.59 -12.29 -11.32
N ASN A 182 -8.11 -11.11 -11.63
CA ASN A 182 -8.18 -10.63 -13.01
C ASN A 182 -6.75 -10.40 -13.56
N GLN A 183 -6.48 -10.76 -14.82
CA GLN A 183 -5.15 -10.61 -15.42
C GLN A 183 -4.64 -9.17 -15.43
N ASN A 184 -5.50 -8.17 -15.63
CA ASN A 184 -5.10 -6.75 -15.57
C ASN A 184 -4.65 -6.38 -14.15
N ILE A 185 -5.32 -6.91 -13.12
CA ILE A 185 -4.92 -6.72 -11.72
C ILE A 185 -3.57 -7.39 -11.46
N LEU A 186 -3.34 -8.59 -12.01
CA LEU A 186 -2.07 -9.33 -11.90
C LEU A 186 -0.93 -8.60 -12.61
N LYS A 187 -1.21 -7.97 -13.75
CA LYS A 187 -0.23 -7.19 -14.53
C LYS A 187 0.32 -5.99 -13.74
N HIS A 188 -0.45 -5.42 -12.82
CA HIS A 188 -0.01 -4.28 -11.99
C HIS A 188 0.62 -4.68 -10.65
N GLN A 189 0.92 -5.97 -10.41
CA GLN A 189 1.46 -6.40 -9.11
C GLN A 189 2.89 -5.91 -8.85
N CYS A 190 3.69 -5.68 -9.89
CA CYS A 190 5.00 -5.04 -9.76
C CYS A 190 4.91 -3.63 -9.20
N PHE A 191 4.02 -2.82 -9.78
CA PHE A 191 3.67 -1.50 -9.28
C PHE A 191 3.16 -1.55 -7.83
N LYS A 192 2.23 -2.47 -7.53
CA LYS A 192 1.65 -2.59 -6.17
C LYS A 192 2.68 -2.99 -5.12
N ALA A 193 3.58 -3.92 -5.45
CA ALA A 193 4.65 -4.32 -4.54
C ALA A 193 5.60 -3.16 -4.24
N ALA A 194 5.99 -2.40 -5.28
CA ALA A 194 6.81 -1.21 -5.13
C ALA A 194 6.11 -0.12 -4.30
N TRP A 195 4.81 0.10 -4.55
CA TRP A 195 4.01 1.07 -3.81
C TRP A 195 3.83 0.69 -2.33
N ILE A 196 3.50 -0.57 -2.04
CA ILE A 196 3.39 -1.09 -0.67
C ILE A 196 4.72 -0.92 0.08
N SER A 197 5.83 -1.27 -0.57
CA SER A 197 7.17 -1.09 -0.01
C SER A 197 7.46 0.38 0.30
N ALA A 198 7.15 1.28 -0.64
CA ALA A 198 7.35 2.71 -0.48
C ALA A 198 6.47 3.29 0.65
N VAL A 199 5.19 2.93 0.69
CA VAL A 199 4.24 3.40 1.71
C VAL A 199 4.66 2.96 3.11
N LEU A 200 5.02 1.68 3.30
CA LEU A 200 5.41 1.18 4.62
C LEU A 200 6.70 1.85 5.12
N HIS A 201 7.76 1.78 4.32
CA HIS A 201 9.10 2.11 4.82
C HIS A 201 9.45 3.58 4.70
N ASP A 202 9.02 4.25 3.64
CA ASP A 202 9.36 5.66 3.39
C ASP A 202 8.19 6.58 3.77
N GLY A 203 6.94 6.11 3.62
CA GLY A 203 5.75 6.86 3.99
C GLY A 203 5.45 6.80 5.49
N HIS A 204 5.38 5.59 6.05
CA HIS A 204 5.01 5.34 7.46
C HIS A 204 6.22 5.07 8.36
N HIS A 205 7.44 5.18 7.83
CA HIS A 205 8.69 5.04 8.58
C HIS A 205 8.85 3.68 9.28
N PHE A 206 8.22 2.62 8.76
CA PHE A 206 8.50 1.27 9.26
C PHE A 206 9.99 0.97 9.05
N PRO A 207 10.72 0.53 10.09
CA PRO A 207 12.12 0.17 9.93
C PRO A 207 12.24 -1.02 8.96
N LYS A 208 13.43 -1.21 8.39
CA LYS A 208 13.68 -2.34 7.48
C LYS A 208 13.85 -3.68 8.23
N LYS A 209 14.10 -3.62 9.54
CA LYS A 209 14.32 -4.73 10.46
C LYS A 209 13.58 -4.45 11.78
N ASP A 210 13.39 -5.48 12.60
CA ASP A 210 12.92 -5.36 13.99
C ASP A 210 11.53 -4.71 14.16
N PHE A 211 10.53 -5.25 13.45
CA PHE A 211 9.11 -4.89 13.59
C PHE A 211 8.22 -6.11 13.31
N ASN A 212 6.99 -6.10 13.84
CA ASN A 212 6.01 -7.16 13.60
C ASN A 212 4.89 -6.66 12.68
N PHE A 213 4.96 -7.04 11.40
CA PHE A 213 3.94 -6.73 10.40
C PHE A 213 3.40 -8.03 9.78
N LYS A 214 2.11 -8.28 10.02
CA LYS A 214 1.36 -9.39 9.45
C LYS A 214 0.42 -8.86 8.38
N PHE A 215 -0.06 -9.74 7.51
CA PHE A 215 -1.07 -9.40 6.53
C PHE A 215 -2.03 -10.55 6.35
N SER A 216 -3.31 -10.22 6.26
CA SER A 216 -4.37 -11.19 6.06
C SER A 216 -5.64 -10.50 5.61
N ASN A 217 -6.55 -11.24 4.98
CA ASN A 217 -7.95 -10.84 4.85
C ASN A 217 -8.85 -11.49 5.91
N LEU A 218 -8.31 -12.45 6.67
CA LEU A 218 -9.02 -13.22 7.67
C LEU A 218 -8.32 -13.13 9.03
N ILE A 219 -9.08 -12.90 10.09
CA ILE A 219 -8.61 -13.04 11.47
C ILE A 219 -9.47 -14.12 12.12
N LYS A 220 -8.83 -15.20 12.60
CA LYS A 220 -9.50 -16.39 13.16
C LYS A 220 -10.61 -16.94 12.24
N GLY A 221 -10.32 -17.03 10.95
CA GLY A 221 -11.25 -17.55 9.93
C GLY A 221 -12.38 -16.60 9.53
N ARG A 222 -12.41 -15.36 10.04
CA ARG A 222 -13.46 -14.38 9.73
C ARG A 222 -12.89 -13.20 8.95
N VAL A 223 -13.64 -12.72 7.96
CA VAL A 223 -13.29 -11.52 7.20
C VAL A 223 -13.29 -10.31 8.14
N VAL A 224 -12.25 -9.49 8.06
CA VAL A 224 -12.18 -8.24 8.83
C VAL A 224 -13.22 -7.27 8.27
N GLN A 225 -14.18 -6.85 9.12
CA GLN A 225 -15.30 -6.00 8.75
C GLN A 225 -15.33 -4.79 9.68
N TRP A 226 -15.20 -3.58 9.12
CA TRP A 226 -15.29 -2.33 9.90
C TRP A 226 -16.69 -2.13 10.51
N THR A 227 -17.72 -2.68 9.86
CA THR A 227 -19.11 -2.64 10.32
C THR A 227 -19.31 -3.36 11.66
N LEU A 228 -18.54 -4.42 11.93
CA LEU A 228 -18.55 -5.09 13.23
C LEU A 228 -18.03 -4.17 14.34
N GLY A 229 -16.95 -3.43 14.07
CA GLY A 229 -16.43 -2.43 15.01
C GLY A 229 -17.44 -1.31 15.29
N ALA A 230 -18.16 -0.85 14.26
CA ALA A 230 -19.23 0.13 14.43
C ALA A 230 -20.39 -0.40 15.29
N LEU A 231 -20.78 -1.67 15.08
CA LEU A 231 -21.80 -2.32 15.90
C LEU A 231 -21.35 -2.43 17.36
N LEU A 232 -20.13 -2.93 17.61
CA LEU A 232 -19.57 -3.06 18.96
C LEU A 232 -19.54 -1.71 19.69
N HIS A 233 -19.05 -0.67 19.02
CA HIS A 233 -18.99 0.68 19.61
C HIS A 233 -20.38 1.24 19.91
N ARG A 234 -21.37 1.08 19.00
CA ARG A 234 -22.73 1.60 19.20
C ARG A 234 -23.53 0.80 20.22
N ALA A 235 -23.27 -0.49 20.34
CA ALA A 235 -23.97 -1.38 21.27
C ALA A 235 -23.24 -1.55 22.61
N ARG A 236 -22.19 -0.75 22.91
CA ARG A 236 -21.34 -0.94 24.10
C ARG A 236 -22.06 -0.87 25.45
N PHE A 237 -23.24 -0.27 25.48
CA PHE A 237 -24.10 -0.18 26.67
C PHE A 237 -25.09 -1.36 26.82
N LEU A 238 -25.06 -2.36 25.93
CA LEU A 238 -26.01 -3.48 25.91
C LEU A 238 -25.39 -4.84 26.30
N PRO A 239 -26.19 -5.75 26.91
CA PRO A 239 -27.44 -5.47 27.59
C PRO A 239 -27.11 -4.80 28.93
N LEU A 240 -27.79 -3.70 29.23
CA LEU A 240 -27.76 -3.05 30.54
C LEU A 240 -27.94 -4.14 31.62
N ARG A 241 -26.98 -4.27 32.54
CA ARG A 241 -27.22 -4.96 33.80
C ARG A 241 -27.99 -4.04 34.72
#